data_AF-C8NE39-F1
#
_entry.id   AF-C8NE39-F1
#
_cell.length_a   1.000
_cell.length_b   1.000
_cell.length_c   1.000
_cell.angle_alpha   90.00
_cell.angle_beta   90.00
_cell.angle_gamma   90.00
#
_symmetry.space_group_name_H-M   'P 1'
#
loop_
_entity.id
_entity.type
_entity.pdbx_description
1 polymer ?
#
loop_
_entity_poly.entity_id
_entity_poly.type
_entity_poly.pdbx_seq_one_letter_code
_entity_poly.pdbx_strand_id
1 'polypeptide(L)'
;MQFALVSFMSAGMSFWMIALMTLFINARMLFYGVGFIEEFKKLGWKAFYLIFALSDETFSLLVGMKQTKTDTDENVMVYVGLLNHFYWVFGTVIGVVIGEFLPFSTKGIDFSMTALFVVILVNQLKKADRYFPFIIGGVSAIFWLILVGKQYFLVCALATTMIGLISIFEREKLQMKEEENE
;
A
#
# COMPACT_ATOMS: atom_id res chain seq x y z
N MET A 1 -4.36 -5.62 3.18
CA MET A 1 -3.68 -6.90 3.50
C MET A 1 -4.62 -7.99 3.99
N GLN A 2 -5.61 -7.69 4.84
CA GLN A 2 -6.60 -8.67 5.31
C GLN A 2 -7.15 -9.59 4.21
N PHE A 3 -7.70 -9.02 3.13
CA PHE A 3 -8.25 -9.83 2.04
C PHE A 3 -7.17 -10.65 1.31
N ALA A 4 -6.03 -10.04 0.97
CA ALA A 4 -4.96 -10.72 0.22
C ALA A 4 -4.40 -11.92 0.99
N LEU A 5 -4.31 -11.81 2.32
CA LEU A 5 -3.86 -12.87 3.20
C LEU A 5 -4.83 -14.07 3.16
N VAL A 6 -6.14 -13.84 3.17
CA VAL A 6 -7.16 -14.90 3.01
C VAL A 6 -6.98 -15.62 1.67
N SER A 7 -6.79 -14.89 0.58
CA SER A 7 -6.55 -15.48 -0.74
C SER A 7 -5.25 -16.29 -0.80
N PHE A 8 -4.16 -15.81 -0.17
CA PHE A 8 -2.88 -16.54 -0.14
C PHE A 8 -2.96 -17.80 0.73
N MET A 9 -3.66 -17.74 1.86
CA MET A 9 -3.90 -18.92 2.71
C MET A 9 -4.76 -19.95 1.98
N SER A 10 -5.83 -19.51 1.29
CA SER A 10 -6.69 -20.40 0.49
C SER A 10 -5.94 -21.04 -0.68
N ALA A 11 -4.93 -20.36 -1.25
CA ALA A 11 -4.07 -20.89 -2.29
C ALA A 11 -2.98 -21.88 -1.80
N GLY A 12 -2.93 -22.20 -0.50
CA GLY A 12 -1.96 -23.14 0.07
C GLY A 12 -0.52 -22.62 0.12
N MET A 13 -0.34 -21.29 0.16
CA MET A 13 0.98 -20.68 0.16
C MET A 13 1.71 -20.87 1.50
N SER A 14 3.04 -21.07 1.46
CA SER A 14 3.88 -21.18 2.66
C SER A 14 3.80 -19.91 3.53
N PHE A 15 3.78 -20.10 4.86
CA PHE A 15 3.73 -19.01 5.84
C PHE A 15 4.86 -17.99 5.64
N TRP A 16 6.07 -18.46 5.32
CA TRP A 16 7.22 -17.59 5.06
C TRP A 16 7.01 -16.67 3.84
N MET A 17 6.36 -17.21 2.81
CA MET A 17 6.06 -16.47 1.60
C MET A 17 4.98 -15.42 1.85
N ILE A 18 3.95 -15.74 2.63
CA ILE A 18 2.92 -14.79 3.06
C ILE A 18 3.55 -13.64 3.86
N ALA A 19 4.49 -13.94 4.75
CA ALA A 19 5.21 -12.93 5.53
C ALA A 19 6.02 -11.99 4.61
N LEU A 20 6.77 -12.54 3.66
CA LEU A 20 7.52 -11.73 2.67
C LEU A 20 6.60 -10.89 1.80
N MET A 21 5.52 -11.46 1.24
CA MET A 21 4.53 -10.68 0.49
C MET A 21 3.93 -9.58 1.34
N THR A 22 3.68 -9.87 2.61
CA THR A 22 3.14 -8.89 3.53
C THR A 22 4.10 -7.74 3.75
N LEU A 23 5.38 -8.06 3.97
CA LEU A 23 6.43 -7.05 4.08
C LEU A 23 6.51 -6.19 2.81
N PHE A 24 6.64 -6.79 1.63
CA PHE A 24 6.81 -6.05 0.37
C PHE A 24 5.60 -5.20 0.00
N ILE A 25 4.37 -5.68 0.22
CA ILE A 25 3.17 -4.89 -0.07
C ILE A 25 3.05 -3.71 0.91
N ASN A 26 3.33 -3.92 2.19
CA ASN A 26 3.31 -2.84 3.19
C ASN A 26 4.54 -1.93 3.11
N ALA A 27 5.63 -2.34 2.47
CA ALA A 27 6.84 -1.52 2.34
C ALA A 27 6.55 -0.16 1.69
N ARG A 28 5.48 -0.05 0.88
CA ARG A 28 5.03 1.25 0.32
C ARG A 28 4.70 2.28 1.41
N MET A 29 4.23 1.83 2.57
CA MET A 29 3.87 2.69 3.70
C MET A 29 5.10 3.19 4.47
N LEU A 30 6.28 2.58 4.30
CA LEU A 30 7.51 3.06 4.92
C LEU A 30 7.83 4.49 4.47
N PHE A 31 7.57 4.81 3.20
CA PHE A 31 7.75 6.16 2.66
C PHE A 31 6.82 7.19 3.32
N TYR A 32 5.61 6.80 3.71
CA TYR A 32 4.69 7.66 4.44
C TYR A 32 5.22 8.00 5.83
N GLY A 33 5.82 7.02 6.51
CA GLY A 33 6.45 7.22 7.83
C GLY A 33 7.60 8.21 7.79
N VAL A 34 8.41 8.21 6.72
CA VAL A 34 9.50 9.18 6.54
C VAL A 34 8.96 10.60 6.36
N GLY A 35 7.86 10.77 5.61
CA GLY A 35 7.26 12.08 5.34
C GLY A 35 6.63 12.78 6.56
N PHE A 36 6.18 12.02 7.55
CA PHE A 36 5.53 12.54 8.77
C PHE A 36 6.38 12.37 10.04
N ILE A 37 7.67 12.04 9.90
CA ILE A 37 8.51 11.67 11.05
C ILE A 37 8.67 12.79 12.08
N GLU A 38 8.68 14.04 11.63
CA GLU A 38 8.77 15.21 12.52
C GLU A 38 7.45 15.53 13.22
N GLU A 39 6.32 15.27 12.56
CA GLU A 39 4.97 15.45 13.14
C GLU A 39 4.68 14.33 14.15
N PHE A 40 4.98 13.08 13.81
CA PHE A 40 4.81 11.96 14.74
C PHE A 40 5.71 12.06 15.97
N LYS A 41 6.91 12.64 15.86
CA LYS A 41 7.77 12.90 17.03
C LYS A 41 7.13 13.83 18.06
N LYS A 42 6.25 14.76 17.64
CA LYS A 42 5.55 15.69 18.54
C LYS A 42 4.43 15.01 19.35
N LEU A 43 3.81 13.96 18.80
CA LEU A 43 2.66 13.25 19.39
C LEU A 43 3.01 12.20 20.46
N GLY A 44 4.29 11.92 20.73
CA GLY A 44 4.71 10.97 21.77
C GLY A 44 4.10 9.56 21.59
N TRP A 45 3.40 9.04 22.61
CA TRP A 45 2.79 7.69 22.54
C TRP A 45 1.68 7.56 21.50
N LYS A 46 0.95 8.65 21.20
CA LYS A 46 -0.12 8.65 20.18
C LYS A 46 0.43 8.38 18.78
N ALA A 47 1.73 8.62 18.56
CA ALA A 47 2.42 8.30 17.33
C ALA A 47 2.39 6.80 17.01
N PHE A 48 2.53 5.91 18.01
CA PHE A 48 2.48 4.46 17.76
C PHE A 48 1.12 4.01 17.23
N TYR A 49 0.04 4.58 17.77
CA TYR A 49 -1.30 4.31 17.26
C TYR A 49 -1.49 4.85 15.84
N LEU A 50 -1.00 6.06 15.58
CA LEU A 50 -1.07 6.66 14.24
C LEU A 50 -0.24 5.91 13.19
N ILE A 51 0.94 5.40 13.55
CA ILE A 51 1.76 4.54 12.68
C ILE A 51 1.00 3.26 12.33
N PHE A 52 0.28 2.67 13.29
CA PHE A 52 -0.54 1.49 13.05
C PHE A 52 -1.80 1.78 12.22
N ALA A 53 -2.46 2.90 12.49
CA ALA A 53 -3.67 3.35 11.78
C ALA A 53 -3.36 4.04 10.44
N LEU A 54 -2.08 4.15 10.07
CA LEU A 54 -1.65 4.81 8.85
C LEU A 54 -2.01 3.93 7.66
N SER A 55 -2.95 4.43 6.87
CA SER A 55 -3.31 3.87 5.57
C SER A 55 -3.16 4.96 4.51
N ASP A 56 -3.15 4.58 3.24
CA ASP A 56 -3.10 5.54 2.13
C ASP A 56 -4.22 6.58 2.17
N GLU A 57 -5.40 6.21 2.67
CA GLU A 57 -6.52 7.12 2.85
C GLU A 57 -6.26 8.09 4.01
N THR A 58 -5.81 7.56 5.16
CA THR A 58 -5.43 8.38 6.32
C THR A 58 -4.30 9.34 5.94
N PHE A 59 -3.30 8.87 5.19
CA PHE A 59 -2.17 9.66 4.72
C PHE A 59 -2.60 10.76 3.75
N SER A 60 -3.42 10.44 2.73
CA SER A 60 -3.90 11.44 1.77
C SER A 60 -4.74 12.53 2.44
N LEU A 61 -5.56 12.16 3.43
CA LEU A 61 -6.32 13.11 4.24
C LEU A 61 -5.41 13.98 5.12
N LEU A 62 -4.39 13.39 5.77
CA LEU A 62 -3.43 14.13 6.59
C LEU A 62 -2.62 15.14 5.75
N VAL A 63 -2.15 14.73 4.56
CA VAL A 63 -1.44 15.63 3.63
C VAL A 63 -2.36 16.75 3.13
N GLY A 64 -3.60 16.45 2.76
CA GLY A 64 -4.56 17.47 2.34
C GLY A 64 -4.90 18.48 3.44
N MET A 65 -4.98 18.02 4.69
CA MET A 65 -5.19 18.91 5.84
C MET A 65 -3.98 19.81 6.10
N LYS A 66 -2.76 19.28 5.97
CA LYS A 66 -1.51 20.04 6.10
C LYS A 66 -1.38 21.15 5.05
N GLN A 67 -1.90 20.94 3.84
CA GLN A 67 -1.94 21.96 2.80
C GLN A 67 -2.97 23.08 3.06
N THR A 68 -3.99 22.81 3.89
CA THR A 68 -5.13 23.72 4.10
C THR A 68 -5.05 24.49 5.42
N LYS A 69 -4.36 23.97 6.44
CA LYS A 69 -4.22 24.63 7.75
C LYS A 69 -2.78 24.60 8.27
N THR A 70 -2.30 25.76 8.72
CA THR A 70 -0.94 25.97 9.26
C THR A 70 -0.69 25.27 10.61
N ASP A 71 -1.76 24.92 11.34
CA ASP A 71 -1.71 24.10 12.55
C ASP A 71 -2.65 22.90 12.39
N THR A 72 -2.07 21.72 12.17
CA THR A 72 -2.85 20.48 12.17
C THR A 72 -2.97 20.01 13.62
N ASP A 73 -4.13 20.26 14.23
CA ASP A 73 -4.41 19.88 15.61
C ASP A 73 -4.20 18.37 15.81
N GLU A 74 -3.28 18.00 16.71
CA GLU A 74 -2.85 16.62 16.96
C GLU A 74 -4.02 15.68 17.22
N ASN A 75 -5.08 16.20 17.83
CA ASN A 75 -6.29 15.42 18.13
C ASN A 75 -7.05 15.04 16.85
N VAL A 76 -7.08 15.92 15.85
CA VAL A 76 -7.76 15.66 14.57
C VAL A 76 -7.09 14.50 13.83
N MET A 77 -5.75 14.42 13.86
CA MET A 77 -5.01 13.31 13.27
C MET A 77 -5.42 11.97 13.89
N VAL A 78 -5.55 11.92 15.22
CA VAL A 78 -5.96 10.71 15.96
C VAL A 78 -7.42 10.36 15.66
N TYR A 79 -8.32 11.34 15.61
CA TYR A 79 -9.73 11.08 15.29
C TYR A 79 -9.93 10.53 13.88
N VAL A 80 -9.19 11.03 12.89
CA VAL A 80 -9.24 10.49 11.52
C VAL A 80 -8.76 9.04 11.48
N GLY A 81 -7.66 8.72 12.16
CA GLY A 81 -7.17 7.34 12.29
C GLY A 81 -8.17 6.42 12.99
N LEU A 82 -8.80 6.90 14.06
CA LEU A 82 -9.77 6.14 14.85
C LEU A 82 -11.07 5.90 14.08
N LEU A 83 -11.60 6.93 13.41
CA LEU A 83 -12.78 6.79 12.55
C LEU A 83 -12.52 5.80 11.42
N ASN A 84 -11.37 5.90 10.74
CA ASN A 84 -11.00 4.95 9.69
C ASN A 84 -10.95 3.51 10.22
N HIS A 85 -10.35 3.31 11.40
CA HIS A 85 -10.30 2.00 12.05
C HIS A 85 -11.70 1.49 12.42
N PHE A 86 -12.57 2.37 12.94
CA PHE A 86 -13.94 2.03 13.29
C PHE A 86 -14.77 1.64 12.06
N TYR A 87 -14.67 2.41 10.97
CA TYR A 87 -15.33 2.10 9.69
C TYR A 87 -14.84 0.75 9.13
N TRP A 88 -13.55 0.46 9.25
CA TRP A 88 -12.99 -0.82 8.81
C TRP A 88 -13.56 -2.00 9.61
N VAL A 89 -13.56 -1.93 10.95
CA VAL A 89 -14.11 -2.99 11.80
C VAL A 89 -15.60 -3.15 11.55
N PHE A 90 -16.35 -2.05 11.56
CA PHE A 90 -17.81 -2.07 11.40
C PHE A 90 -18.22 -2.60 10.02
N GLY A 91 -17.55 -2.16 8.95
CA GLY A 91 -17.77 -2.67 7.59
C GLY A 91 -17.44 -4.16 7.47
N THR A 92 -16.38 -4.63 8.13
CA THR A 92 -16.04 -6.06 8.16
C THR A 92 -17.11 -6.89 8.88
N VAL A 93 -17.57 -6.43 10.05
CA VAL A 93 -18.61 -7.13 10.83
C VAL A 93 -19.90 -7.20 10.02
N ILE A 94 -20.36 -6.08 9.45
CA ILE A 94 -21.53 -6.06 8.58
C ILE A 94 -21.35 -6.99 7.38
N GLY A 95 -20.19 -6.96 6.73
CA GLY A 95 -19.88 -7.81 5.59
C GLY A 95 -19.94 -9.30 5.92
N VAL A 96 -19.43 -9.71 7.08
CA VAL A 96 -19.50 -11.10 7.56
C VAL A 96 -20.94 -11.50 7.83
N VAL A 97 -21.69 -10.68 8.58
CA VAL A 97 -23.10 -10.96 8.93
C VAL A 97 -23.94 -11.08 7.66
N ILE A 98 -23.88 -10.10 6.75
CA ILE A 98 -24.62 -10.14 5.48
C ILE A 98 -24.16 -11.32 4.62
N GLY A 99 -22.87 -11.65 4.65
CA GLY A 99 -22.29 -12.78 3.95
C GLY A 99 -22.88 -14.13 4.35
N GLU A 100 -23.22 -14.33 5.64
CA GLU A 100 -23.87 -15.54 6.13
C GLU A 100 -25.34 -15.68 5.69
N PHE A 101 -26.03 -14.56 5.47
CA PHE A 101 -27.43 -14.54 5.04
C PHE A 101 -27.61 -14.55 3.52
N LEU A 102 -26.54 -14.52 2.72
CA LEU A 102 -26.61 -14.51 1.25
C LEU A 102 -26.77 -15.94 0.71
N PRO A 103 -27.93 -16.29 0.10
CA PRO A 103 -28.20 -17.64 -0.39
C PRO A 103 -27.61 -17.92 -1.78
N PHE A 104 -26.83 -16.99 -2.34
CA PHE A 104 -26.27 -17.08 -3.70
C PHE A 104 -24.79 -17.47 -3.67
N SER A 105 -24.34 -18.14 -4.74
CA SER A 105 -22.93 -18.51 -4.89
C SER A 105 -22.02 -17.28 -4.82
N THR A 106 -21.08 -17.27 -3.88
CA THR A 106 -20.07 -16.23 -3.67
C THR A 106 -19.03 -16.13 -4.79
N LYS A 107 -19.22 -16.86 -5.91
CA LYS A 107 -18.31 -16.98 -7.08
C LYS A 107 -17.96 -15.69 -7.83
N GLY A 108 -18.42 -14.53 -7.39
CA GLY A 108 -17.99 -13.21 -7.91
C GLY A 108 -17.20 -12.37 -6.91
N ILE A 109 -17.21 -12.71 -5.62
CA ILE A 109 -16.59 -11.90 -4.57
C ILE A 109 -15.06 -11.93 -4.69
N ASP A 110 -14.48 -13.06 -5.09
CA ASP A 110 -13.04 -13.20 -5.31
C ASP A 110 -12.53 -12.27 -6.42
N PHE A 111 -13.39 -11.91 -7.39
CA PHE A 111 -13.05 -10.94 -8.43
C PHE A 111 -12.93 -9.51 -7.89
N SER A 112 -13.59 -9.18 -6.79
CA SER A 112 -13.55 -7.84 -6.18
C SER A 112 -12.13 -7.41 -5.85
N MET A 113 -11.27 -8.34 -5.40
CA MET A 113 -9.87 -8.03 -5.12
C MET A 113 -9.10 -7.69 -6.39
N THR A 114 -9.28 -8.47 -7.46
CA THR A 114 -8.67 -8.17 -8.75
C THR A 114 -9.14 -6.83 -9.28
N ALA A 115 -10.45 -6.55 -9.20
CA ALA A 115 -11.02 -5.27 -9.60
C ALA A 115 -10.43 -4.10 -8.80
N LEU A 116 -10.28 -4.24 -7.48
CA LEU A 116 -9.64 -3.24 -6.62
C LEU A 116 -8.21 -2.92 -7.10
N PHE A 117 -7.39 -3.95 -7.34
CA PHE A 117 -6.02 -3.75 -7.80
C PHE A 117 -5.97 -3.09 -9.20
N VAL A 118 -6.88 -3.46 -10.10
CA VAL A 118 -6.98 -2.84 -11.43
C VAL A 118 -7.37 -1.36 -11.32
N VAL A 119 -8.36 -1.03 -10.49
CA VAL A 119 -8.77 0.37 -10.29
C VAL A 119 -7.64 1.19 -9.67
N ILE A 120 -6.95 0.65 -8.67
CA ILE A 120 -5.77 1.30 -8.07
C ILE A 120 -4.69 1.51 -9.15
N LEU A 121 -4.36 0.48 -9.94
CA LEU A 121 -3.38 0.59 -11.02
C LEU A 121 -3.75 1.70 -12.01
N VAL A 122 -5.00 1.73 -12.48
CA VAL A 122 -5.48 2.74 -13.43
C VAL A 122 -5.44 4.14 -12.82
N ASN A 123 -5.86 4.30 -11.57
CA ASN A 123 -5.82 5.59 -10.88
C ASN A 123 -4.37 6.07 -10.69
N GLN A 124 -3.45 5.18 -10.34
CA GLN A 124 -2.04 5.51 -10.23
C GLN A 124 -1.45 5.86 -11.60
N LEU A 125 -1.83 5.15 -12.67
CA LEU A 125 -1.37 5.44 -14.03
C LEU A 125 -1.84 6.82 -14.51
N LYS A 126 -3.07 7.21 -14.18
CA LYS A 126 -3.63 8.52 -14.53
C LYS A 126 -2.98 9.68 -13.78
N LYS A 127 -2.52 9.45 -12.55
CA LYS A 127 -1.88 10.46 -11.69
C LYS A 127 -0.36 10.52 -11.83
N ALA A 128 0.25 9.57 -12.54
CA ALA A 128 1.70 9.45 -12.61
C ALA A 128 2.29 10.38 -13.68
N ASP A 129 3.23 11.23 -13.26
CA ASP A 129 4.05 12.03 -14.18
C ASP A 129 5.09 11.19 -14.92
N ARG A 130 5.48 10.04 -14.35
CA ARG A 130 6.47 9.12 -14.93
C ARG A 130 5.91 7.72 -15.05
N TYR A 131 5.89 7.21 -16.27
CA TYR A 131 5.37 5.87 -16.59
C TYR A 131 6.38 4.73 -16.37
N PHE A 132 7.66 5.06 -16.15
CA PHE A 132 8.75 4.10 -15.98
C PHE A 132 8.48 3.02 -14.91
N PRO A 133 7.94 3.36 -13.71
CA PRO A 133 7.62 2.36 -12.69
C PRO A 133 6.60 1.30 -13.13
N PHE A 134 5.61 1.69 -13.94
CA PHE A 134 4.59 0.78 -14.45
C PHE A 134 5.16 -0.19 -15.48
N ILE A 135 6.09 0.28 -16.32
CA ILE A 135 6.74 -0.54 -17.34
C ILE A 135 7.65 -1.57 -16.67
N ILE A 136 8.51 -1.17 -15.73
CA ILE A 136 9.34 -2.12 -14.98
C ILE A 136 8.46 -3.13 -14.25
N GLY A 137 7.38 -2.66 -13.62
CA GLY A 137 6.39 -3.52 -12.94
C GLY A 137 5.74 -4.56 -13.83
N GLY A 138 5.26 -4.14 -14.99
CA GLY A 138 4.63 -5.04 -15.95
C GLY A 138 5.62 -6.04 -16.53
N VAL A 139 6.81 -5.58 -16.94
CA VAL A 139 7.84 -6.44 -17.53
C VAL A 139 8.37 -7.44 -16.50
N SER A 140 8.65 -7.01 -15.27
CA SER A 140 9.11 -7.91 -14.21
C SER A 140 8.04 -8.93 -13.86
N ALA A 141 6.77 -8.53 -13.77
CA ALA A 141 5.66 -9.44 -13.48
C ALA A 141 5.54 -10.53 -14.56
N ILE A 142 5.58 -10.17 -15.84
CA ILE A 142 5.49 -11.13 -16.95
C ILE A 142 6.72 -12.04 -16.97
N PHE A 143 7.92 -11.48 -16.81
CA PHE A 143 9.17 -12.24 -16.80
C PHE A 143 9.20 -13.30 -15.70
N TRP A 144 8.88 -12.91 -14.46
CA TRP A 144 8.87 -13.82 -13.32
C TRP A 144 7.69 -14.80 -13.35
N LEU A 145 6.56 -14.44 -13.97
CA LEU A 145 5.43 -15.35 -14.18
C LEU A 145 5.83 -16.53 -15.08
N ILE A 146 6.57 -16.25 -16.15
CA ILE A 146 7.03 -17.28 -17.09
C ILE A 146 8.11 -18.16 -16.44
N LEU A 147 9.04 -17.57 -15.70
CA LEU A 147 10.19 -18.30 -15.14
C LEU A 147 9.87 -19.14 -13.88
N VAL A 148 9.10 -18.59 -12.94
CA VAL A 148 8.95 -19.17 -11.59
C VAL A 148 7.50 -19.61 -11.32
N GLY A 149 6.58 -19.26 -12.21
CA GLY A 149 5.17 -19.64 -12.12
C GLY A 149 4.37 -18.83 -11.10
N LYS A 150 3.06 -19.11 -11.04
CA LYS A 150 2.05 -18.31 -10.32
C LYS A 150 2.30 -18.13 -8.81
N GLN A 151 3.12 -18.98 -8.20
CA GLN A 151 3.29 -19.06 -6.75
C GLN A 151 4.28 -18.00 -6.24
N TYR A 152 5.36 -17.77 -7.00
CA TYR A 152 6.46 -16.91 -6.57
C TYR A 152 6.64 -15.65 -7.41
N PHE A 153 5.94 -15.56 -8.56
CA PHE A 153 6.13 -14.44 -9.48
C PHE A 153 5.92 -13.07 -8.79
N LEU A 154 4.93 -12.94 -7.91
CA LEU A 154 4.58 -11.65 -7.33
C LEU A 154 5.71 -11.12 -6.44
N VAL A 155 6.36 -11.99 -5.64
CA VAL A 155 7.47 -11.55 -4.76
C VAL A 155 8.69 -11.18 -5.58
N CYS A 156 9.07 -12.00 -6.57
CA CYS A 156 10.20 -11.69 -7.43
C CYS A 156 9.97 -10.41 -8.24
N ALA A 157 8.75 -10.20 -8.74
CA ALA A 157 8.36 -8.99 -9.45
C ALA A 157 8.40 -7.74 -8.55
N LEU A 158 7.84 -7.82 -7.34
CA LEU A 158 7.86 -6.72 -6.37
C LEU A 158 9.28 -6.39 -5.88
N ALA A 159 10.10 -7.40 -5.62
CA ALA A 159 11.48 -7.19 -5.19
C ALA A 159 12.31 -6.51 -6.29
N THR A 160 12.21 -7.01 -7.52
CA THR A 160 12.95 -6.43 -8.66
C THR A 160 12.49 -5.03 -9.03
N THR A 161 11.19 -4.73 -8.92
CA THR A 161 10.69 -3.37 -9.15
C THR A 161 11.14 -2.41 -8.06
N MET A 162 11.08 -2.83 -6.80
CA MET A 162 11.52 -1.99 -5.69
C MET A 162 13.02 -1.67 -5.80
N ILE A 163 13.86 -2.67 -6.07
CA ILE A 163 15.29 -2.47 -6.29
C ILE A 163 15.53 -1.57 -7.50
N GLY A 164 14.87 -1.85 -8.63
CA GLY A 164 15.01 -1.05 -9.85
C GLY A 164 14.66 0.42 -9.64
N LEU A 165 13.56 0.69 -8.93
CA LEU A 165 13.13 2.06 -8.61
C LEU A 165 14.11 2.78 -7.69
N ILE A 166 14.59 2.11 -6.63
CA ILE A 166 15.57 2.71 -5.71
C ILE A 166 16.85 3.09 -6.48
N SER A 167 17.36 2.20 -7.33
CA SER A 167 18.56 2.47 -8.13
C SER A 167 18.41 3.64 -9.10
N ILE A 168 17.20 3.85 -9.63
CA ILE A 168 16.93 4.97 -10.54
C ILE A 168 16.81 6.27 -9.76
N PHE A 169 16.08 6.26 -8.63
CA PHE A 169 15.97 7.43 -7.77
C PHE A 169 17.32 7.87 -7.20
N GLU A 170 18.19 6.94 -6.82
CA GLU A 170 19.55 7.26 -6.38
C GLU A 170 20.38 7.89 -7.50
N ARG A 171 20.28 7.37 -8.73
CA ARG A 171 20.98 7.94 -9.89
C ARG A 171 20.51 9.35 -10.23
N GLU A 172 19.20 9.58 -10.27
CA GLU A 172 18.65 10.91 -10.52
C GLU A 172 19.05 11.92 -9.42
N LYS A 173 19.07 11.48 -8.16
CA LYS A 173 19.52 12.33 -7.05
C LYS A 173 21.00 12.67 -7.12
N LEU A 174 21.84 11.75 -7.59
CA LEU A 174 23.27 11.99 -7.80
C LEU A 174 23.50 12.97 -8.95
N GLN A 175 22.78 12.85 -10.05
CA GLN A 175 22.88 13.75 -11.20
C GLN A 175 22.47 15.19 -10.85
N MET A 176 21.36 15.39 -10.14
CA MET A 176 20.98 16.74 -9.68
C MET A 176 22.02 17.37 -8.74
N LYS A 177 22.75 16.55 -7.97
CA LYS A 177 23.78 17.02 -7.05
C LYS A 177 25.11 17.34 -7.74
N GLU A 178 25.36 16.74 -8.90
CA GLU A 178 26.50 17.09 -9.77
C GLU A 178 26.21 18.39 -10.52
N GLU A 179 25.00 18.56 -11.07
CA GLU A 179 24.58 19.80 -11.75
C GLU A 179 24.49 21.03 -10.81
N GLU A 180 24.24 20.84 -9.51
CA GLU A 180 24.20 21.93 -8.52
C GLU A 180 25.60 22.34 -8.02
N ASN A 181 26.64 21.55 -8.31
CA ASN A 181 28.04 21.81 -7.94
C ASN A 181 28.93 22.28 -9.11
N GLU A 182 28.39 22.34 -10.34
CA GLU A 182 29.03 22.96 -11.52
C GLU A 182 28.58 24.42 -11.69
#